data_AF-A0A433HIE4-F1
#
_entry.id   AF-A0A433HIE4-F1
#
_cell.length_a   1.000
_cell.length_b   1.000
_cell.length_c   1.000
_cell.angle_alpha   90.00
_cell.angle_beta   90.00
_cell.angle_gamma   90.00
#
_symmetry.space_group_name_H-M   'P 1'
#
loop_
_entity.id
_entity.type
_entity.pdbx_description
1 polymer ?
#
loop_
_entity_poly.entity_id
_entity_poly.type
_entity_poly.pdbx_seq_one_letter_code
_entity_poly.pdbx_strand_id
1 'polypeptide(L)'
;MGEKSALIVGASGLVGRELLQYLLNERDYRRVVTLVREPLGIQHPKLLEVPVDFDRLDTHRERFDVDDVFCCLGTTIKKAKTREEMAKVDIGYPLAVAKLAYENAAKQFLVISSMGADPDSRIWYSRMKGVLEQEVKKVGFPSLNIFRPSLLLGNRKEFRLGESAAASILPLLSFLLVGSLKRYKAIQAKTVALAMYRSAQRDNHGITTYLSHEIEALASQKYVKR
;
A
#
# COMPACT_ATOMS: atom_id res chain seq x y z
N MET A 1 -18.98 -0.29 -18.27
CA MET A 1 -18.14 0.38 -17.25
C MET A 1 -17.95 -0.59 -16.11
N GLY A 2 -16.80 -0.67 -15.47
CA GLY A 2 -16.64 -1.51 -14.28
C GLY A 2 -17.58 -1.05 -13.17
N GLU A 3 -18.06 -1.99 -12.37
CA GLU A 3 -19.07 -1.71 -11.35
C GLU A 3 -18.44 -1.20 -10.04
N LYS A 4 -17.17 -1.50 -9.82
CA LYS A 4 -16.48 -1.26 -8.55
C LYS A 4 -16.11 0.20 -8.32
N SER A 5 -16.04 0.56 -7.06
CA SER A 5 -15.49 1.81 -6.57
C SER A 5 -14.28 1.55 -5.67
N ALA A 6 -13.29 2.43 -5.74
CA ALA A 6 -12.06 2.32 -4.95
C ALA A 6 -11.86 3.52 -4.03
N LEU A 7 -11.30 3.28 -2.86
CA LEU A 7 -10.68 4.30 -2.01
C LEU A 7 -9.17 4.08 -2.00
N ILE A 8 -8.38 5.13 -2.24
CA ILE A 8 -6.93 5.10 -2.07
C ILE A 8 -6.49 6.14 -1.04
N VAL A 9 -5.67 5.72 -0.09
CA VAL A 9 -4.98 6.61 0.85
C VAL A 9 -3.48 6.55 0.61
N GLY A 10 -2.81 7.70 0.66
CA GLY A 10 -1.39 7.80 0.31
C GLY A 10 -1.12 7.90 -1.19
N ALA A 11 -2.07 8.40 -1.98
CA ALA A 11 -1.95 8.59 -3.43
C ALA A 11 -0.83 9.56 -3.84
N SER A 12 -0.38 10.47 -2.97
CA SER A 12 0.80 11.32 -3.22
C SER A 12 2.14 10.58 -3.10
N GLY A 13 2.13 9.39 -2.49
CA GLY A 13 3.30 8.56 -2.28
C GLY A 13 3.74 7.81 -3.53
N LEU A 14 5.00 7.37 -3.58
CA LEU A 14 5.58 6.67 -4.74
C LEU A 14 4.72 5.52 -5.29
N VAL A 15 4.30 4.55 -4.46
CA VAL A 15 3.42 3.46 -4.95
C VAL A 15 2.02 3.97 -5.22
N GLY A 16 1.48 4.84 -4.34
CA GLY A 16 0.13 5.37 -4.47
C GLY A 16 -0.09 6.16 -5.76
N ARG A 17 0.91 6.92 -6.23
CA ARG A 17 0.84 7.65 -7.50
C ARG A 17 0.71 6.71 -8.70
N GLU A 18 1.55 5.68 -8.75
CA GLU A 18 1.50 4.65 -9.79
C GLU A 18 0.18 3.88 -9.74
N LEU A 19 -0.29 3.53 -8.54
CA LEU A 19 -1.55 2.82 -8.36
C LEU A 19 -2.75 3.66 -8.79
N LEU A 20 -2.76 4.95 -8.45
CA LEU A 20 -3.82 5.86 -8.88
C LEU A 20 -3.95 5.89 -10.41
N GLN A 21 -2.83 5.87 -11.14
CA GLN A 21 -2.86 5.78 -12.61
C GLN A 21 -3.58 4.51 -13.10
N TYR A 22 -3.31 3.35 -12.50
CA TYR A 22 -4.02 2.12 -12.85
C TYR A 22 -5.52 2.20 -12.52
N LEU A 23 -5.88 2.69 -11.33
CA LEU A 23 -7.28 2.82 -10.91
C LEU A 23 -8.10 3.75 -11.82
N LEU A 24 -7.48 4.82 -12.33
CA LEU A 24 -8.16 5.80 -13.20
C LEU A 24 -8.25 5.33 -14.65
N ASN A 25 -7.20 4.73 -15.19
CA ASN A 25 -7.13 4.37 -16.61
C ASN A 25 -7.83 3.05 -16.93
N GLU A 26 -7.88 2.11 -15.99
CA GLU A 26 -8.50 0.82 -16.22
C GLU A 26 -10.03 0.85 -16.08
N ARG A 27 -10.71 -0.08 -16.76
CA ARG A 27 -12.18 -0.10 -16.81
C ARG A 27 -12.84 -0.69 -15.57
N ASP A 28 -12.09 -1.38 -14.71
CA ASP A 28 -12.63 -2.15 -13.59
C ASP A 28 -13.25 -1.28 -12.49
N TYR A 29 -12.88 0.01 -12.43
CA TYR A 29 -13.46 0.99 -11.51
C TYR A 29 -14.24 2.09 -12.24
N ARG A 30 -15.45 2.40 -11.74
CA ARG A 30 -16.25 3.57 -12.17
C ARG A 30 -15.91 4.84 -11.41
N ARG A 31 -15.47 4.71 -10.15
CA ARG A 31 -15.20 5.83 -9.24
C ARG A 31 -13.98 5.50 -8.38
N VAL A 32 -13.10 6.48 -8.21
CA VAL A 32 -11.92 6.41 -7.35
C VAL A 32 -11.96 7.60 -6.42
N VAL A 33 -12.00 7.35 -5.11
CA VAL A 33 -11.90 8.37 -4.07
C VAL A 33 -10.46 8.38 -3.54
N THR A 34 -9.86 9.55 -3.40
CA THR A 34 -8.56 9.68 -2.72
C THR A 34 -8.69 10.61 -1.53
N LEU A 35 -8.28 10.14 -0.35
CA LEU A 35 -8.16 11.01 0.84
C LEU A 35 -6.73 11.53 0.90
N VAL A 36 -6.60 12.84 0.94
CA VAL A 36 -5.32 13.52 0.86
C VAL A 36 -5.22 14.60 1.92
N ARG A 37 -3.99 14.94 2.32
CA ARG A 37 -3.75 16.11 3.19
C ARG A 37 -3.76 17.42 2.39
N GLU A 38 -3.29 17.35 1.15
CA GLU A 38 -3.20 18.46 0.21
C GLU A 38 -3.64 17.95 -1.16
N PRO A 39 -4.33 18.77 -1.97
CA PRO A 39 -4.73 18.40 -3.32
C PRO A 39 -3.54 18.00 -4.21
N LEU A 40 -3.72 16.94 -5.00
CA LEU A 40 -2.77 16.42 -5.98
C LEU A 40 -2.79 17.22 -7.28
N GLY A 41 -3.86 17.97 -7.53
CA GLY A 41 -4.06 18.73 -8.77
C GLY A 41 -4.37 17.86 -9.99
N ILE A 42 -4.81 16.62 -9.76
CA ILE A 42 -5.17 15.68 -10.83
C ILE A 42 -6.65 15.86 -11.16
N GLN A 43 -6.96 16.14 -12.42
CA GLN A 43 -8.33 16.18 -12.91
C GLN A 43 -8.63 14.91 -13.70
N HIS A 44 -9.64 14.15 -13.29
CA HIS A 44 -10.08 12.96 -14.01
C HIS A 44 -11.56 12.67 -13.73
N PRO A 45 -12.38 12.28 -14.73
CA PRO A 45 -13.82 12.07 -14.55
C PRO A 45 -14.21 11.04 -13.48
N LYS A 46 -13.35 10.05 -13.24
CA LYS A 46 -13.55 9.03 -12.18
C LYS A 46 -13.04 9.45 -10.80
N LEU A 47 -12.21 10.49 -10.71
CA LEU A 47 -11.48 10.84 -9.49
C LEU A 47 -12.29 11.83 -8.66
N LEU A 48 -12.54 11.45 -7.41
CA LEU A 48 -12.96 12.36 -6.35
C LEU A 48 -11.80 12.53 -5.38
N GLU A 49 -11.21 13.72 -5.37
CA GLU A 49 -10.20 14.11 -4.41
C GLU A 49 -10.86 14.77 -3.20
N VAL A 50 -10.56 14.26 -1.99
CA VAL A 50 -11.12 14.76 -0.74
C VAL A 50 -9.97 15.14 0.19
N PRO A 51 -9.69 16.44 0.36
CA PRO A 51 -8.81 16.92 1.42
C PRO A 51 -9.42 16.57 2.78
N VAL A 52 -8.65 15.89 3.64
CA VAL A 52 -9.09 15.50 4.98
C VAL A 52 -8.00 15.73 6.01
N ASP A 53 -8.44 15.92 7.25
CA ASP A 53 -7.58 15.71 8.42
C ASP A 53 -7.59 14.22 8.78
N PHE A 54 -6.41 13.59 8.74
CA PHE A 54 -6.28 12.17 9.06
C PHE A 54 -6.50 11.86 10.55
N ASP A 55 -6.42 12.88 11.41
CA ASP A 55 -6.80 12.76 12.82
C ASP A 55 -8.31 12.72 13.05
N ARG A 56 -9.10 13.04 12.02
CA ARG A 56 -10.57 13.16 12.08
C ARG A 56 -11.26 12.43 10.92
N LEU A 57 -10.73 11.27 10.51
CA LEU A 57 -11.29 10.50 9.40
C LEU A 57 -12.75 10.07 9.60
N ASP A 58 -13.19 9.96 10.85
CA ASP A 58 -14.56 9.64 11.24
C ASP A 58 -15.59 10.69 10.79
N THR A 59 -15.17 11.93 10.53
CA THR A 59 -16.04 12.98 9.98
C THR A 59 -16.31 12.80 8.48
N HIS A 60 -15.67 11.82 7.84
CA HIS A 60 -15.76 11.52 6.41
C HIS A 60 -16.22 10.08 6.14
N ARG A 61 -17.01 9.50 7.05
CA ARG A 61 -17.52 8.11 6.97
C ARG A 61 -18.17 7.80 5.62
N GLU A 62 -18.87 8.75 5.01
CA GLU A 62 -19.52 8.60 3.71
C GLU A 62 -18.56 8.34 2.54
N ARG A 63 -17.25 8.60 2.73
CA ARG A 63 -16.21 8.33 1.73
C ARG A 63 -15.68 6.90 1.77
N PHE A 64 -16.04 6.14 2.79
CA PHE A 64 -15.62 4.75 2.99
C PHE A 64 -16.60 3.72 2.41
N ASP A 65 -17.77 4.15 1.93
CA ASP A 65 -18.69 3.33 1.13
C ASP A 65 -18.11 3.10 -0.28
N VAL A 66 -17.22 2.11 -0.36
CA VAL A 66 -16.52 1.65 -1.57
C VAL A 66 -16.32 0.15 -1.54
N ASP A 67 -16.03 -0.46 -2.69
CA ASP A 67 -15.80 -1.90 -2.78
C ASP A 67 -14.40 -2.30 -2.32
N ASP A 68 -13.38 -1.58 -2.80
CA ASP A 68 -11.96 -1.90 -2.60
C ASP A 68 -11.19 -0.73 -1.98
N VAL A 69 -10.41 -0.99 -0.93
CA VAL A 69 -9.59 0.03 -0.25
C VAL A 69 -8.11 -0.27 -0.37
N PHE A 70 -7.36 0.70 -0.88
CA PHE A 70 -5.91 0.64 -1.07
C PHE A 70 -5.19 1.57 -0.09
N CYS A 71 -4.45 0.98 0.85
CA CYS A 71 -3.65 1.71 1.81
C CYS A 71 -2.17 1.76 1.40
N CYS A 72 -1.78 2.88 0.80
CA CYS A 72 -0.39 3.19 0.42
C CYS A 72 0.26 4.20 1.37
N LEU A 73 -0.31 4.39 2.57
CA LEU A 73 0.24 5.25 3.60
C LEU A 73 1.58 4.74 4.13
N GLY A 74 2.32 5.67 4.68
CA GLY A 74 3.56 5.43 5.38
C GLY A 74 4.47 6.63 5.21
N THR A 75 5.36 6.82 6.18
CA THR A 75 6.32 7.91 6.22
C THR A 75 7.75 7.36 6.35
N THR A 76 8.70 8.22 6.66
CA THR A 76 10.06 7.86 7.06
C THR A 76 10.37 8.59 8.35
N ILE A 77 11.30 8.08 9.16
CA ILE A 77 11.69 8.76 10.40
C ILE A 77 12.18 10.19 10.14
N LYS A 78 12.87 10.43 9.01
CA LYS A 78 13.31 11.77 8.58
C LYS A 78 12.15 12.76 8.38
N LYS A 79 11.01 12.29 7.88
CA LYS A 79 9.80 13.09 7.67
C LYS A 79 8.94 13.20 8.92
N ALA A 80 8.74 12.08 9.62
CA ALA A 80 7.95 12.01 10.84
C ALA A 80 8.61 12.75 12.01
N LYS A 81 9.94 12.90 11.99
CA LYS A 81 10.79 13.45 13.06
C LYS A 81 10.87 12.55 14.30
N THR A 82 9.78 11.91 14.70
CA THR A 82 9.72 11.03 15.87
C THR A 82 9.18 9.64 15.52
N ARG A 83 9.41 8.68 16.42
CA ARG A 83 8.91 7.31 16.26
C ARG A 83 7.40 7.26 16.46
N GLU A 84 6.89 8.10 17.34
CA GLU A 84 5.48 8.25 17.70
C GLU A 84 4.69 8.76 16.49
N GLU A 85 5.16 9.82 15.84
CA GLU A 85 4.54 10.35 14.61
C GLU A 85 4.65 9.36 13.46
N MET A 86 5.76 8.63 13.37
CA MET A 86 5.88 7.57 12.36
C MET A 86 4.91 6.43 12.63
N ALA A 87 4.76 5.99 13.88
CA ALA A 87 3.78 4.96 14.25
C ALA A 87 2.34 5.43 14.03
N LYS A 88 2.04 6.71 14.28
CA LYS A 88 0.74 7.33 13.98
C LYS A 88 0.42 7.22 12.49
N VAL A 89 1.37 7.55 11.62
CA VAL A 89 1.18 7.51 10.15
C VAL A 89 1.23 6.10 9.56
N ASP A 90 2.08 5.21 10.10
CA ASP A 90 2.31 3.87 9.56
C ASP A 90 1.44 2.78 10.22
N ILE A 91 0.84 3.03 11.39
CA ILE A 91 -0.08 2.11 12.08
C ILE A 91 -1.45 2.77 12.30
N GLY A 92 -1.47 3.91 13.00
CA GLY A 92 -2.70 4.56 13.45
C GLY A 92 -3.66 4.87 12.30
N TYR A 93 -3.21 5.66 11.32
CA TYR A 93 -4.03 6.03 10.18
C TYR A 93 -4.45 4.84 9.31
N PRO A 94 -3.56 3.90 8.91
CA PRO A 94 -3.98 2.69 8.21
C PRO A 94 -5.04 1.87 8.96
N LEU A 95 -4.92 1.73 10.29
CA LEU A 95 -5.89 1.00 11.09
C LEU A 95 -7.23 1.74 11.20
N ALA A 96 -7.22 3.06 11.33
CA ALA A 96 -8.44 3.87 11.30
C ALA A 96 -9.15 3.75 9.96
N VAL A 97 -8.41 3.85 8.84
CA VAL A 97 -8.94 3.63 7.49
C VAL A 97 -9.53 2.23 7.35
N ALA A 98 -8.82 1.19 7.83
CA ALA A 98 -9.30 -0.19 7.78
C ALA A 98 -10.62 -0.37 8.54
N LYS A 99 -10.73 0.17 9.75
CA LYS A 99 -11.96 0.07 10.56
C LYS A 99 -13.13 0.79 9.90
N LEU A 100 -12.94 2.04 9.49
CA LEU A 100 -13.99 2.83 8.84
C LEU A 100 -14.45 2.19 7.52
N ALA A 101 -13.52 1.66 6.72
CA ALA A 101 -13.84 0.93 5.50
C ALA A 101 -14.68 -0.33 5.77
N TYR A 102 -14.29 -1.13 6.78
CA TYR A 102 -15.02 -2.33 7.16
C TYR A 102 -16.43 -2.02 7.67
N GLU A 103 -16.56 -1.00 8.53
CA GLU A 103 -17.84 -0.49 9.03
C GLU A 103 -18.78 -0.01 7.89
N ASN A 104 -18.22 0.41 6.77
CA ASN A 104 -18.95 0.82 5.57
C ASN A 104 -18.96 -0.27 4.47
N ALA A 105 -18.86 -1.55 4.89
CA ALA A 105 -19.05 -2.73 4.04
C ALA A 105 -18.05 -2.90 2.88
N ALA A 106 -16.88 -2.26 2.93
CA ALA A 106 -15.82 -2.53 1.97
C ALA A 106 -15.38 -3.99 2.04
N LYS A 107 -15.23 -4.62 0.87
CA LYS A 107 -15.00 -6.06 0.75
C LYS A 107 -13.52 -6.42 0.81
N GLN A 108 -12.67 -5.53 0.29
CA GLN A 108 -11.24 -5.76 0.21
C GLN A 108 -10.44 -4.63 0.85
N PHE A 109 -9.43 -5.00 1.63
CA PHE A 109 -8.41 -4.09 2.13
C PHE A 109 -7.04 -4.54 1.63
N LEU A 110 -6.35 -3.66 0.91
CA LEU A 110 -5.04 -3.91 0.31
C LEU A 110 -4.01 -2.95 0.89
N VAL A 111 -3.05 -3.45 1.67
CA VAL A 111 -2.13 -2.61 2.45
C VAL A 111 -0.66 -2.91 2.16
N ILE A 112 0.14 -1.84 2.07
CA ILE A 112 1.60 -1.95 1.94
C ILE A 112 2.25 -2.02 3.33
N SER A 113 2.86 -3.17 3.60
CA SER A 113 3.76 -3.41 4.73
C SER A 113 5.22 -3.35 4.25
N SER A 114 6.09 -4.20 4.76
CA SER A 114 7.49 -4.32 4.34
C SER A 114 7.99 -5.76 4.49
N MET A 115 9.03 -6.11 3.73
CA MET A 115 9.81 -7.31 4.01
C MET A 115 10.30 -7.30 5.47
N GLY A 116 10.23 -8.47 6.12
CA GLY A 116 10.65 -8.63 7.51
C GLY A 116 9.73 -7.99 8.55
N ALA A 117 8.49 -7.63 8.19
CA ALA A 117 7.46 -7.22 9.15
C ALA A 117 7.16 -8.38 10.12
N ASP A 118 7.39 -8.12 11.40
CA ASP A 118 7.31 -9.11 12.46
C ASP A 118 7.07 -8.38 13.80
N PRO A 119 5.90 -8.56 14.44
CA PRO A 119 5.51 -7.88 15.68
C PRO A 119 6.44 -8.18 16.87
N ASP A 120 7.19 -9.29 16.82
CA ASP A 120 8.13 -9.68 17.88
C ASP A 120 9.58 -9.26 17.56
N SER A 121 9.79 -8.53 16.46
CA SER A 121 11.13 -8.13 16.01
C SER A 121 11.81 -7.18 17.00
N ARG A 122 13.13 -7.37 17.19
CA ARG A 122 14.00 -6.41 17.88
C ARG A 122 14.22 -5.14 17.06
N ILE A 123 14.07 -5.21 15.74
CA ILE A 123 14.20 -4.07 14.83
C ILE A 123 12.88 -3.29 14.87
N TRP A 124 12.93 -2.06 15.36
CA TRP A 124 11.74 -1.23 15.60
C TRP A 124 10.85 -1.07 14.36
N TYR A 125 11.44 -0.86 13.17
CA TYR A 125 10.67 -0.70 11.92
C TYR A 125 9.91 -1.99 11.54
N SER A 126 10.59 -3.14 11.61
CA SER A 126 10.00 -4.46 11.39
C SER A 126 8.87 -4.75 12.38
N ARG A 127 9.07 -4.41 13.66
CA ARG A 127 8.06 -4.50 14.71
C ARG A 127 6.83 -3.66 14.41
N MET A 128 7.04 -2.38 14.10
CA MET A 128 5.95 -1.45 13.78
C MET A 128 5.10 -1.96 12.62
N LYS A 129 5.73 -2.43 11.53
CA LYS A 129 5.00 -3.00 10.39
C LYS A 129 4.32 -4.33 10.72
N GLY A 130 4.93 -5.17 11.56
CA GLY A 130 4.31 -6.40 12.04
C GLY A 130 3.08 -6.15 12.93
N VAL A 131 3.14 -5.13 13.79
CA VAL A 131 2.00 -4.69 14.61
C VAL A 131 0.86 -4.20 13.73
N LEU A 132 1.13 -3.36 12.73
CA LEU A 132 0.10 -2.97 11.75
C LEU A 132 -0.59 -4.20 11.16
N GLU A 133 0.19 -5.17 10.66
CA GLU A 133 -0.36 -6.38 10.04
C GLU A 133 -1.22 -7.18 11.01
N GLN A 134 -0.81 -7.35 12.26
CA GLN A 134 -1.62 -8.02 13.26
C GLN A 134 -2.94 -7.29 13.51
N GLU A 135 -2.92 -5.97 13.62
CA GLU A 135 -4.12 -5.17 13.90
C GLU A 135 -5.10 -5.18 12.72
N VAL A 136 -4.63 -5.04 11.48
CA VAL A 136 -5.54 -5.07 10.31
C VAL A 136 -6.13 -6.46 10.09
N LYS A 137 -5.42 -7.53 10.44
CA LYS A 137 -5.96 -8.91 10.39
C LYS A 137 -7.16 -9.09 11.33
N LYS A 138 -7.18 -8.40 12.47
CA LYS A 138 -8.27 -8.47 13.44
C LYS A 138 -9.55 -7.74 12.99
N VAL A 139 -9.48 -6.88 11.97
CA VAL A 139 -10.65 -6.12 11.48
C VAL A 139 -11.69 -7.03 10.82
N GLY A 140 -11.27 -8.14 10.20
CA GLY A 140 -12.20 -9.16 9.69
C GLY A 140 -12.72 -8.93 8.27
N PHE A 141 -11.96 -8.23 7.42
CA PHE A 141 -12.30 -8.07 6.00
C PHE A 141 -12.54 -9.41 5.29
N PRO A 142 -13.53 -9.51 4.38
CA PRO A 142 -13.71 -10.68 3.52
C PRO A 142 -12.45 -11.03 2.72
N SER A 143 -11.70 -10.00 2.27
CA SER A 143 -10.39 -10.15 1.63
C SER A 143 -9.39 -9.14 2.20
N LEU A 144 -8.28 -9.62 2.74
CA LEU A 144 -7.17 -8.80 3.20
C LEU A 144 -5.90 -9.17 2.44
N ASN A 145 -5.33 -8.22 1.71
CA ASN A 145 -4.12 -8.41 0.92
C ASN A 145 -2.99 -7.55 1.50
N ILE A 146 -1.95 -8.22 2.01
CA ILE A 146 -0.80 -7.57 2.64
C ILE A 146 0.41 -7.69 1.72
N PHE A 147 0.95 -6.56 1.28
CA PHE A 147 2.10 -6.51 0.38
C PHE A 147 3.36 -6.22 1.19
N ARG A 148 4.32 -7.15 1.18
CA ARG A 148 5.64 -6.99 1.80
C ARG A 148 6.71 -6.79 0.73
N PRO A 149 6.80 -5.59 0.12
CA PRO A 149 7.85 -5.31 -0.85
C PRO A 149 9.21 -5.25 -0.16
N SER A 150 10.24 -5.59 -0.92
CA SER A 150 11.64 -5.30 -0.59
C SER A 150 11.93 -3.80 -0.77
N LEU A 151 13.20 -3.43 -0.95
CA LEU A 151 13.59 -2.04 -1.20
C LEU A 151 12.85 -1.47 -2.43
N LEU A 152 12.04 -0.43 -2.21
CA LEU A 152 11.30 0.25 -3.27
C LEU A 152 12.24 1.15 -4.10
N LEU A 153 12.28 0.90 -5.41
CA LEU A 153 12.93 1.77 -6.40
C LEU A 153 11.89 2.65 -7.11
N GLY A 154 12.30 3.87 -7.43
CA GLY A 154 11.52 4.80 -8.26
C GLY A 154 12.01 6.23 -8.14
N ASN A 155 11.48 7.12 -8.98
CA ASN A 155 11.85 8.53 -9.01
C ASN A 155 11.37 9.25 -7.75
N ARG A 156 12.19 9.17 -6.69
CA ARG A 156 12.12 10.01 -5.50
C ARG A 156 13.45 10.74 -5.35
N LYS A 157 13.38 11.99 -4.86
CA LYS A 157 14.54 12.69 -4.27
C LYS A 157 15.02 12.06 -2.94
N GLU A 158 14.30 11.08 -2.39
CA GLU A 158 14.59 10.48 -1.09
C GLU A 158 14.46 8.95 -1.13
N PHE A 159 15.59 8.27 -0.91
CA PHE A 159 15.67 6.84 -0.70
C PHE A 159 14.94 6.46 0.60
N ARG A 160 14.04 5.49 0.51
CA ARG A 160 13.40 4.88 1.68
C ARG A 160 14.27 3.71 2.16
N LEU A 161 15.38 4.02 2.80
CA LEU A 161 15.99 3.21 3.86
C LEU A 161 16.97 4.13 4.59
N GLY A 162 16.80 4.30 5.90
CA GLY A 162 17.99 4.36 6.75
C GLY A 162 18.60 2.96 6.66
N GLU A 163 19.85 2.75 6.28
CA GLU A 163 21.02 3.59 6.45
C GLU A 163 21.79 3.69 5.13
N SER A 164 22.53 4.80 4.98
CA SER A 164 23.41 5.13 3.85
C SER A 164 24.48 4.05 3.54
N ALA A 165 24.60 3.00 4.34
CA ALA A 165 25.53 1.89 4.15
C ALA A 165 24.95 0.73 3.32
N ALA A 166 23.67 0.37 3.49
CA ALA A 166 23.08 -0.77 2.77
C ALA A 166 22.75 -0.42 1.30
N ALA A 167 22.30 0.81 1.05
CA ALA A 167 21.92 1.26 -0.31
C ALA A 167 23.11 1.33 -1.29
N SER A 168 24.33 1.51 -0.78
CA SER A 168 25.55 1.60 -1.62
C SER A 168 26.13 0.24 -1.99
N ILE A 169 25.85 -0.80 -1.20
CA ILE A 169 26.43 -2.14 -1.38
C ILE A 169 25.49 -3.08 -2.14
N LEU A 170 24.17 -2.94 -1.97
CA LEU A 170 23.17 -3.83 -2.59
C LEU A 170 23.16 -3.85 -4.14
N PRO A 171 23.35 -2.73 -4.87
CA PRO A 171 23.35 -2.75 -6.33
C PRO A 171 24.50 -3.60 -6.89
N LEU A 172 25.67 -3.53 -6.26
CA LEU A 172 26.88 -4.26 -6.64
C LEU A 172 26.74 -5.79 -6.44
N LEU A 173 25.97 -6.20 -5.43
CA LEU A 173 25.76 -7.62 -5.09
C LEU A 173 24.45 -8.19 -5.67
N SER A 174 23.71 -7.41 -6.46
CA SER A 174 22.41 -7.82 -7.01
C SER A 174 22.47 -9.07 -7.90
N PHE A 175 23.62 -9.33 -8.53
CA PHE A 175 23.90 -10.55 -9.30
C PHE A 175 24.05 -11.80 -8.42
N LEU A 176 24.43 -11.65 -7.15
CA LEU A 176 24.60 -12.75 -6.19
C LEU A 176 23.29 -13.12 -5.46
N LEU A 177 22.23 -12.31 -5.59
CA LEU A 177 20.92 -12.55 -4.96
C LEU A 177 20.06 -13.54 -5.76
N VAL A 178 20.58 -14.74 -6.00
CA VAL A 178 19.88 -15.86 -6.68
C VAL A 178 19.22 -16.78 -5.63
N GLY A 179 18.17 -17.51 -6.01
CA GLY A 179 17.48 -18.44 -5.10
C GLY A 179 16.66 -17.75 -4.00
N SER A 180 16.83 -18.18 -2.75
CA SER A 180 16.06 -17.69 -1.58
C SER A 180 16.31 -16.20 -1.25
N LEU A 181 17.31 -15.58 -1.87
CA LEU A 181 17.67 -14.17 -1.71
C LEU A 181 16.94 -13.23 -2.67
N LYS A 182 16.23 -13.76 -3.69
CA LYS A 182 15.41 -12.95 -4.61
C LYS A 182 14.41 -12.04 -3.88
N ARG A 183 13.90 -12.47 -2.72
CA ARG A 183 12.98 -11.68 -1.89
C ARG A 183 13.53 -10.34 -1.39
N TYR A 184 14.84 -10.11 -1.47
CA TYR A 184 15.51 -8.87 -1.07
C TYR A 184 15.92 -7.99 -2.25
N LYS A 185 15.78 -8.47 -3.50
CA LYS A 185 16.06 -7.67 -4.69
C LYS A 185 15.12 -6.47 -4.72
N ALA A 186 15.65 -5.30 -5.01
CA ALA A 186 14.86 -4.08 -5.01
C ALA A 186 13.76 -4.12 -6.10
N ILE A 187 12.56 -3.63 -5.76
CA ILE A 187 11.35 -3.74 -6.59
C ILE A 187 10.85 -2.35 -6.99
N GLN A 188 10.41 -2.19 -8.24
CA GLN A 188 9.88 -0.91 -8.70
C GLN A 188 8.50 -0.63 -8.10
N ALA A 189 8.24 0.63 -7.74
CA ALA A 189 6.95 1.02 -7.21
C ALA A 189 5.78 0.77 -8.17
N LYS A 190 6.01 0.93 -9.48
CA LYS A 190 5.04 0.59 -10.52
C LYS A 190 4.68 -0.90 -10.50
N THR A 191 5.65 -1.78 -10.23
CA THR A 191 5.42 -3.22 -10.08
C THR A 191 4.54 -3.50 -8.87
N VAL A 192 4.81 -2.88 -7.72
CA VAL A 192 3.96 -3.03 -6.53
C VAL A 192 2.55 -2.52 -6.79
N ALA A 193 2.42 -1.35 -7.39
CA ALA A 193 1.12 -0.78 -7.75
C ALA A 193 0.32 -1.69 -8.69
N LEU A 194 0.95 -2.22 -9.75
CA LEU A 194 0.29 -3.15 -10.67
C LEU A 194 -0.12 -4.45 -9.98
N ALA A 195 0.71 -4.97 -9.09
CA ALA A 195 0.39 -6.15 -8.29
C ALA A 195 -0.82 -5.91 -7.37
N MET A 196 -0.86 -4.76 -6.68
CA MET A 196 -2.01 -4.36 -5.86
C MET A 196 -3.28 -4.27 -6.69
N TYR A 197 -3.21 -3.58 -7.83
CA TYR A 197 -4.34 -3.47 -8.76
C TYR A 197 -4.87 -4.84 -9.19
N ARG A 198 -3.98 -5.74 -9.61
CA ARG A 198 -4.37 -7.09 -10.08
C ARG A 198 -4.87 -7.99 -8.98
N SER A 199 -4.32 -7.87 -7.77
CA SER A 199 -4.80 -8.61 -6.61
C SER A 199 -6.27 -8.29 -6.34
N ALA A 200 -6.66 -7.01 -6.44
CA ALA A 200 -8.04 -6.58 -6.23
C ALA A 200 -9.02 -7.07 -7.32
N GLN A 201 -8.51 -7.53 -8.46
CA GLN A 201 -9.34 -8.13 -9.51
C GLN A 201 -9.50 -9.65 -9.36
N ARG A 202 -8.81 -10.26 -8.39
CA ARG A 202 -8.95 -11.69 -8.10
C ARG A 202 -10.07 -11.89 -7.10
N ASP A 203 -10.79 -12.99 -7.28
CA ASP A 203 -11.76 -13.44 -6.30
C ASP A 203 -11.05 -14.22 -5.19
N ASN A 204 -10.33 -13.47 -4.33
CA ASN A 204 -9.57 -14.02 -3.22
C ASN A 204 -10.32 -13.75 -1.91
N HIS A 205 -10.57 -14.81 -1.14
CA HIS A 205 -11.12 -14.72 0.21
C HIS A 205 -10.06 -14.94 1.28
N GLY A 206 -10.25 -14.33 2.45
CA GLY A 206 -9.37 -14.46 3.59
C GLY A 206 -8.14 -13.56 3.52
N ILE A 207 -7.08 -13.96 4.22
CA ILE A 207 -5.87 -13.15 4.40
C ILE A 207 -4.77 -13.70 3.50
N THR A 208 -4.28 -12.88 2.58
CA THR A 208 -3.14 -13.21 1.71
C THR A 208 -1.98 -12.25 1.97
N THR A 209 -0.77 -12.78 2.13
CA THR A 209 0.45 -11.98 2.25
C THR A 209 1.37 -12.27 1.08
N TYR A 210 1.73 -11.23 0.32
CA TYR A 210 2.62 -11.32 -0.82
C TYR A 210 4.01 -10.82 -0.46
N LEU A 211 5.01 -11.68 -0.53
CA LEU A 211 6.43 -11.32 -0.44
C LEU A 211 6.91 -10.69 -1.75
N SER A 212 8.05 -10.00 -1.73
CA SER A 212 8.53 -9.22 -2.88
C SER A 212 8.55 -9.97 -4.22
N HIS A 213 9.02 -11.21 -4.24
CA HIS A 213 9.07 -12.02 -5.47
C HIS A 213 7.67 -12.45 -5.97
N GLU A 214 6.70 -12.62 -5.06
CA GLU A 214 5.31 -12.93 -5.40
C GLU A 214 4.61 -11.68 -5.94
N ILE A 215 4.96 -10.49 -5.44
CA ILE A 215 4.52 -9.21 -5.98
C ILE A 215 5.03 -9.05 -7.42
N GLU A 216 6.31 -9.35 -7.69
CA GLU A 216 6.85 -9.36 -9.06
C GLU A 216 6.10 -10.35 -9.95
N ALA A 217 5.90 -11.59 -9.49
CA ALA A 217 5.16 -12.61 -10.25
C ALA A 217 3.73 -12.16 -10.58
N LEU A 218 3.03 -11.57 -9.61
CA LEU A 218 1.67 -11.04 -9.77
C LEU A 218 1.61 -9.90 -10.81
N ALA A 219 2.64 -9.06 -10.84
CA ALA A 219 2.79 -7.98 -11.82
C ALA A 219 3.29 -8.46 -13.20
N SER A 220 3.92 -9.64 -13.30
CA SER A 220 4.38 -10.21 -14.57
C SER A 220 3.37 -11.12 -15.27
N GLN A 221 2.36 -11.64 -14.56
CA GLN A 221 1.33 -12.48 -15.18
C GLN A 221 0.54 -11.71 -16.26
N LYS A 222 0.28 -12.34 -17.41
CA LYS A 222 -0.65 -11.75 -18.40
C LYS A 222 -2.02 -11.68 -17.74
N TYR A 223 -2.59 -10.48 -17.64
CA TYR A 223 -3.97 -10.31 -17.21
C TYR A 223 -4.87 -10.89 -18.30
N VAL A 224 -5.37 -12.11 -18.08
CA VAL A 224 -6.38 -12.72 -18.94
C VAL A 224 -7.72 -12.26 -18.39
N LYS A 225 -8.29 -11.26 -19.04
CA LYS A 225 -9.64 -10.77 -18.77
C LYS A 225 -10.62 -11.92 -19.07
N ARG A 226 -11.29 -12.44 -18.04
CA ARG A 226 -12.45 -13.32 -18.27
C ARG A 226 -13.63 -12.48 -18.73
#